data_AF-A0A1S9ZY84-F1
#
_entry.id   AF-A0A1S9ZY84-F1
#
_cell.length_a   1.000
_cell.length_b   1.000
_cell.length_c   1.000
_cell.angle_alpha   90.00
_cell.angle_beta   90.00
_cell.angle_gamma   90.00
#
_symmetry.space_group_name_H-M   'P 1'
#
loop_
_entity.id
_entity.type
_entity.pdbx_description
1 polymer ?
#
loop_
_entity_poly.entity_id
_entity_poly.type
_entity_poly.pdbx_seq_one_letter_code
_entity_poly.pdbx_strand_id
1 'polypeptide(L)'
;MVKPVCIYVDDGVSDVGVASLQLAIATNLGLPTKTITAQHIIDNELEHCQMLIMPGGADLPYCAKLNGKGNQHIRQFVQCGGFYLGICAGAYYATKTIEFTGDGYQIFENRELALFNGKAVGSLPDLTNQYYYDGTAASKTFATLTFPNNTQSKFYYHGGPMFLSEVEDAETVVACYSANRPAIVCGSYGKGKFLLSGVHFELQPEIYEQYIIRDTLHLSEYILEQSIYNQIKQMDSNYIWKKIRRLLDKVSTI
;
A
#
# COMPACT_ATOMS: atom_id res chain seq x y z
N MET A 1 14.03 5.45 23.50
CA MET A 1 12.93 6.21 22.86
C MET A 1 12.36 5.32 21.77
N VAL A 2 11.03 5.15 21.67
CA VAL A 2 10.42 4.33 20.61
C VAL A 2 10.55 5.08 19.28
N LYS A 3 11.18 4.48 18.27
CA LYS A 3 11.31 5.09 16.94
C LYS A 3 9.92 5.24 16.29
N PRO A 4 9.58 6.36 15.62
CA PRO A 4 8.28 6.51 14.98
C PRO A 4 8.13 5.66 13.72
N VAL A 5 6.88 5.49 13.31
CA VAL A 5 6.49 5.09 11.96
C VAL A 5 6.47 6.34 11.08
N CYS A 6 7.25 6.34 10.01
CA CYS A 6 7.33 7.45 9.08
C CYS A 6 6.40 7.21 7.89
N ILE A 7 5.50 8.16 7.62
CA ILE A 7 4.53 8.11 6.52
C ILE A 7 4.98 9.11 5.47
N TYR A 8 5.21 8.66 4.24
CA TYR A 8 5.55 9.54 3.14
C TYR A 8 4.36 10.42 2.75
N VAL A 9 4.58 11.73 2.67
CA VAL A 9 3.60 12.75 2.29
C VAL A 9 4.29 13.74 1.35
N ASP A 10 3.92 13.66 0.08
CA ASP A 10 4.43 14.50 -0.99
C ASP A 10 3.51 14.36 -2.21
N ASP A 11 3.86 14.98 -3.35
CA ASP A 11 3.13 14.84 -4.60
C ASP A 11 2.86 13.36 -4.94
N GLY A 12 1.63 13.10 -5.40
CA GLY A 12 1.18 11.75 -5.78
C GLY A 12 0.55 10.96 -4.63
N VAL A 13 0.63 11.41 -3.37
CA VAL A 13 0.02 10.72 -2.24
C VAL A 13 -1.46 11.06 -2.08
N SER A 14 -2.27 10.09 -1.66
CA SER A 14 -3.68 10.27 -1.29
C SER A 14 -3.86 10.75 0.16
N ASP A 15 -4.48 11.92 0.36
CA ASP A 15 -4.72 12.51 1.69
C ASP A 15 -5.60 11.64 2.60
N VAL A 16 -6.67 11.04 2.04
CA VAL A 16 -7.53 10.10 2.77
C VAL A 16 -6.74 8.88 3.27
N GLY A 17 -5.76 8.41 2.47
CA GLY A 17 -4.86 7.33 2.86
C GLY A 17 -3.93 7.73 4.00
N VAL A 18 -3.32 8.91 3.94
CA VAL A 18 -2.42 9.43 4.99
C VAL A 18 -3.15 9.60 6.31
N ALA A 19 -4.30 10.29 6.31
CA ALA A 19 -5.10 10.51 7.51
C ALA A 19 -5.61 9.18 8.10
N SER A 20 -6.01 8.24 7.24
CA SER A 20 -6.41 6.89 7.67
C SER A 20 -5.24 6.13 8.31
N LEU A 21 -4.05 6.17 7.72
CA LEU A 21 -2.85 5.53 8.26
C LEU A 21 -2.50 6.06 9.65
N GLN A 22 -2.53 7.39 9.85
CA GLN A 22 -2.23 7.99 11.16
C GLN A 22 -3.11 7.42 12.27
N LEU A 23 -4.42 7.32 12.03
CA LEU A 23 -5.37 6.74 12.98
C LEU A 23 -5.19 5.21 13.10
N ALA A 24 -5.07 4.50 11.98
CA ALA A 24 -4.96 3.04 11.97
C ALA A 24 -3.70 2.55 12.68
N ILE A 25 -2.57 3.25 12.54
CA ILE A 25 -1.30 2.91 13.21
C ILE A 25 -1.40 3.13 14.70
N ALA A 26 -1.99 4.26 15.13
CA ALA A 26 -2.20 4.54 16.54
C ALA A 26 -3.06 3.43 17.20
N THR A 27 -4.15 3.04 16.54
CA THR A 27 -5.08 2.02 17.05
C THR A 27 -4.51 0.60 17.02
N ASN A 28 -3.92 0.18 15.90
CA ASN A 28 -3.53 -1.22 15.69
C ASN A 28 -2.11 -1.53 16.15
N LEU A 29 -1.20 -0.54 16.07
CA LEU A 29 0.21 -0.72 16.41
C LEU A 29 0.57 -0.05 17.74
N GLY A 30 -0.14 1.00 18.15
CA GLY A 30 0.19 1.76 19.37
C GLY A 30 1.52 2.51 19.23
N LEU A 31 1.87 2.90 17.99
CA LEU A 31 3.14 3.53 17.66
C LEU A 31 2.93 5.00 17.25
N PRO A 32 3.86 5.90 17.58
CA PRO A 32 3.81 7.27 17.11
C PRO A 32 4.08 7.35 15.62
N THR A 33 3.44 8.28 14.93
CA THR A 33 3.64 8.55 13.51
C THR A 33 4.34 9.90 13.30
N LYS A 34 5.16 9.99 12.25
CA LYS A 34 5.76 11.24 11.73
C LYS A 34 5.53 11.26 10.21
N THR A 35 5.19 12.41 9.65
CA THR A 35 5.16 12.57 8.19
C THR A 35 6.57 12.94 7.68
N ILE A 36 6.94 12.42 6.53
CA ILE A 36 8.21 12.73 5.87
C ILE A 36 7.99 13.00 4.38
N THR A 37 8.83 13.84 3.77
CA THR A 37 8.76 14.22 2.35
C THR A 37 9.88 13.51 1.59
N ALA A 38 9.95 13.70 0.26
CA ALA A 38 11.08 13.20 -0.50
C ALA A 38 12.41 13.80 -0.02
N GLN A 39 12.41 15.08 0.34
CA GLN A 39 13.61 15.77 0.82
C GLN A 39 14.14 15.15 2.11
N HIS A 40 13.28 14.87 3.10
CA HIS A 40 13.69 14.21 4.34
C HIS A 40 14.32 12.82 4.08
N ILE A 41 13.81 12.06 3.09
CA ILE A 41 14.39 10.77 2.69
C ILE A 41 15.77 10.98 2.03
N ILE A 42 15.89 11.95 1.13
CA ILE A 42 17.16 12.32 0.44
C ILE A 42 18.23 12.79 1.43
N ASP A 43 17.80 13.37 2.56
CA ASP A 43 18.67 13.82 3.65
C ASP A 43 18.95 12.73 4.69
N ASN A 44 18.51 11.49 4.42
CA ASN A 44 18.76 10.28 5.21
C ASN A 44 18.09 10.26 6.59
N GLU A 45 16.95 10.93 6.78
CA GLU A 45 16.24 10.94 8.07
C GLU A 45 15.57 9.60 8.44
N LEU A 46 15.58 8.61 7.55
CA LEU A 46 14.97 7.29 7.78
C LEU A 46 15.65 6.49 8.89
N GLU A 47 16.90 6.79 9.26
CA GLU A 47 17.62 6.10 10.34
C GLU A 47 16.93 6.23 11.72
N HIS A 48 16.12 7.26 11.89
CA HIS A 48 15.34 7.51 13.09
C HIS A 48 13.96 6.84 13.08
N CYS A 49 13.55 6.25 11.96
CA CYS A 49 12.28 5.54 11.82
C CYS A 49 12.47 4.03 12.11
N GLN A 50 11.40 3.34 12.51
CA GLN A 50 11.37 1.86 12.52
C GLN A 50 10.65 1.29 11.28
N MET A 51 9.75 2.07 10.71
CA MET A 51 8.98 1.69 9.52
C MET A 51 8.79 2.91 8.63
N LEU A 52 8.92 2.70 7.32
CA LEU A 52 8.51 3.63 6.27
C LEU A 52 7.25 3.10 5.62
N ILE A 53 6.19 3.92 5.57
CA ILE A 53 4.98 3.65 4.82
C ILE A 53 4.97 4.53 3.58
N MET A 54 4.87 3.92 2.41
CA MET A 54 4.56 4.57 1.14
C MET A 54 3.08 4.35 0.83
N PRO A 55 2.22 5.40 0.93
CA PRO A 55 0.78 5.25 0.75
C PRO A 55 0.35 5.03 -0.69
N GLY A 56 -0.95 4.78 -0.87
CA GLY A 56 -1.61 4.79 -2.18
C GLY A 56 -1.68 6.19 -2.80
N GLY A 57 -1.99 6.23 -4.11
CA GLY A 57 -1.95 7.44 -4.93
C GLY A 57 -1.42 7.16 -6.33
N ALA A 58 -0.47 7.95 -6.83
CA ALA A 58 0.24 7.75 -8.09
C ALA A 58 1.75 7.62 -7.84
N ASP A 59 2.40 6.63 -8.44
CA ASP A 59 3.81 6.30 -8.14
C ASP A 59 4.83 7.04 -9.02
N LEU A 60 4.43 7.58 -10.16
CA LEU A 60 5.31 8.38 -11.04
C LEU A 60 5.88 9.62 -10.32
N PRO A 61 5.09 10.39 -9.54
CA PRO A 61 5.64 11.44 -8.67
C PRO A 61 6.69 10.93 -7.67
N TYR A 62 6.50 9.73 -7.10
CA TYR A 62 7.49 9.13 -6.20
C TYR A 62 8.80 8.89 -6.96
N CYS A 63 8.71 8.29 -8.15
CA CYS A 63 9.87 8.07 -9.02
C CYS A 63 10.58 9.38 -9.35
N ALA A 64 9.84 10.40 -9.75
CA ALA A 64 10.38 11.71 -10.14
C ALA A 64 11.17 12.36 -9.00
N LYS A 65 10.73 12.19 -7.74
CA LYS A 65 11.36 12.80 -6.57
C LYS A 65 12.42 11.95 -5.89
N LEU A 66 12.33 10.62 -5.96
CA LEU A 66 13.14 9.71 -5.13
C LEU A 66 14.13 8.86 -5.92
N ASN A 67 14.03 8.76 -7.25
CA ASN A 67 15.03 8.03 -8.05
C ASN A 67 16.45 8.58 -7.81
N GLY A 68 17.44 7.68 -7.81
CA GLY A 68 18.80 7.95 -7.36
C GLY A 68 18.92 7.93 -5.83
N LYS A 69 19.27 9.08 -5.24
CA LYS A 69 19.68 9.16 -3.83
C LYS A 69 18.57 8.75 -2.85
N GLY A 70 17.32 9.12 -3.13
CA GLY A 70 16.17 8.74 -2.28
C GLY A 70 16.01 7.22 -2.19
N ASN A 71 16.03 6.54 -3.34
CA ASN A 71 15.95 5.08 -3.41
C ASN A 71 17.15 4.38 -2.80
N GLN A 72 18.35 4.94 -2.95
CA GLN A 72 19.53 4.43 -2.23
C GLN A 72 19.30 4.44 -0.72
N HIS A 73 18.78 5.54 -0.15
CA HIS A 73 18.49 5.63 1.28
C HIS A 73 17.33 4.74 1.73
N ILE A 74 16.27 4.59 0.93
CA ILE A 74 15.18 3.65 1.26
C ILE A 74 15.71 2.21 1.27
N ARG A 75 16.47 1.80 0.24
CA ARG A 75 17.07 0.46 0.22
C ARG A 75 18.01 0.24 1.39
N GLN A 76 18.87 1.21 1.70
CA GLN A 76 19.77 1.14 2.85
C GLN A 76 19.00 1.03 4.17
N PHE A 77 17.94 1.83 4.35
CA PHE A 77 17.06 1.76 5.52
C PHE A 77 16.52 0.35 5.72
N VAL A 78 15.92 -0.25 4.69
CA VAL A 78 15.39 -1.62 4.79
C VAL A 78 16.53 -2.63 4.97
N GLN A 79 17.61 -2.53 4.19
CA GLN A 79 18.77 -3.42 4.30
C GLN A 79 19.37 -3.47 5.71
N CYS A 80 19.35 -2.35 6.43
CA CYS A 80 19.86 -2.21 7.79
C CYS A 80 18.86 -2.57 8.90
N GLY A 81 17.69 -3.12 8.57
CA GLY A 81 16.68 -3.54 9.57
C GLY A 81 15.43 -2.66 9.62
N GLY A 82 15.24 -1.73 8.69
CA GLY A 82 13.99 -1.01 8.53
C GLY A 82 12.86 -1.89 7.98
N PHE A 83 11.62 -1.48 8.21
CA PHE A 83 10.45 -2.09 7.59
C PHE A 83 9.82 -1.16 6.55
N TYR A 84 9.64 -1.65 5.32
CA TYR A 84 8.88 -0.95 4.29
C TYR A 84 7.45 -1.49 4.18
N LEU A 85 6.45 -0.61 4.21
CA LEU A 85 5.06 -0.92 3.91
C LEU A 85 4.60 -0.12 2.69
N GLY A 86 4.28 -0.81 1.59
CA GLY A 86 3.75 -0.21 0.38
C GLY A 86 2.28 -0.56 0.17
N ILE A 87 1.44 0.44 -0.10
CA ILE A 87 0.01 0.23 -0.36
C ILE A 87 -0.33 0.84 -1.73
N CYS A 88 -0.99 0.08 -2.61
CA CYS A 88 -1.38 0.51 -3.95
C CYS A 88 -0.19 1.13 -4.72
N ALA A 89 -0.15 2.44 -4.95
CA ALA A 89 1.02 3.13 -5.54
C ALA A 89 2.34 2.84 -4.83
N GLY A 90 2.37 2.88 -3.48
CA GLY A 90 3.56 2.51 -2.73
C GLY A 90 3.93 1.02 -2.87
N ALA A 91 2.98 0.17 -3.25
CA ALA A 91 3.25 -1.23 -3.58
C ALA A 91 3.85 -1.37 -4.99
N TYR A 92 3.27 -0.71 -6.00
CA TYR A 92 3.86 -0.63 -7.35
C TYR A 92 5.30 -0.11 -7.29
N TYR A 93 5.51 1.00 -6.58
CA TYR A 93 6.80 1.68 -6.45
C TYR A 93 7.93 0.78 -5.96
N ALA A 94 7.62 -0.20 -5.10
CA ALA A 94 8.62 -1.09 -4.50
C ALA A 94 8.93 -2.34 -5.32
N THR A 95 8.21 -2.58 -6.42
CA THR A 95 8.50 -3.70 -7.33
C THR A 95 9.63 -3.36 -8.30
N LYS A 96 10.08 -4.34 -9.09
CA LYS A 96 11.12 -4.12 -10.11
C LYS A 96 10.52 -3.59 -11.41
N THR A 97 9.37 -4.12 -11.80
CA THR A 97 8.63 -3.71 -12.99
C THR A 97 7.15 -3.59 -12.68
N ILE A 98 6.46 -2.69 -13.40
CA ILE A 98 5.02 -2.57 -13.31
C ILE A 98 4.38 -2.68 -14.68
N GLU A 99 3.16 -3.21 -14.69
CA GLU A 99 2.22 -3.12 -15.81
C GLU A 99 0.91 -2.57 -15.26
N PHE A 100 0.72 -1.25 -15.38
CA PHE A 100 -0.51 -0.58 -14.99
C PHE A 100 -1.33 -0.19 -16.23
N THR A 101 -2.61 -0.57 -16.28
CA THR A 101 -3.59 -0.10 -17.26
C THR A 101 -4.72 0.64 -16.54
N GLY A 102 -4.96 1.88 -16.97
CA GLY A 102 -6.11 2.69 -16.58
C GLY A 102 -7.01 2.97 -17.79
N ASP A 103 -8.06 3.78 -17.60
CA ASP A 103 -8.98 4.12 -18.68
C ASP A 103 -8.28 5.01 -19.73
N GLY A 104 -7.96 4.43 -20.89
CA GLY A 104 -7.30 5.12 -22.00
C GLY A 104 -5.78 5.33 -21.87
N TYR A 105 -5.11 4.75 -20.86
CA TYR A 105 -3.65 4.88 -20.68
C TYR A 105 -2.98 3.64 -20.07
N GLN A 106 -1.67 3.53 -20.29
CA GLN A 106 -0.84 2.41 -19.81
C GLN A 106 0.50 2.92 -19.28
N ILE A 107 1.00 2.31 -18.20
CA ILE A 107 2.31 2.60 -17.59
C ILE A 107 3.05 1.27 -17.41
N PHE A 108 3.88 0.92 -18.39
CA PHE A 108 4.63 -0.33 -18.42
C PHE A 108 6.12 -0.01 -18.33
N GLU A 109 6.64 -0.02 -17.10
CA GLU A 109 7.93 0.61 -16.81
C GLU A 109 8.67 -0.10 -15.67
N ASN A 110 9.97 0.20 -15.57
CA ASN A 110 10.79 -0.23 -14.43
C ASN A 110 10.57 0.72 -13.24
N ARG A 111 10.82 0.19 -12.03
CA ARG A 111 10.90 0.98 -10.80
C ARG A 111 12.26 0.77 -10.19
N GLU A 112 12.97 1.86 -9.92
CA GLU A 112 14.33 1.76 -9.41
C GLU A 112 14.34 1.08 -8.05
N LEU A 113 13.44 1.44 -7.12
CA LEU A 113 13.47 0.96 -5.74
C LEU A 113 13.62 -0.57 -5.62
N ALA A 114 12.81 -1.36 -6.33
CA ALA A 114 12.97 -2.81 -6.51
C ALA A 114 13.29 -3.60 -5.23
N LEU A 115 12.57 -3.34 -4.13
CA LEU A 115 12.64 -4.14 -2.90
C LEU A 115 12.06 -5.55 -3.13
N PHE A 116 11.04 -5.64 -3.98
CA PHE A 116 10.42 -6.87 -4.45
C PHE A 116 10.96 -7.21 -5.84
N ASN A 117 11.61 -8.37 -5.98
CA ASN A 117 12.19 -8.81 -7.25
C ASN A 117 11.14 -9.50 -8.10
N GLY A 118 10.21 -8.70 -8.61
CA GLY A 118 9.15 -9.17 -9.47
C GLY A 118 8.33 -8.03 -10.06
N LYS A 119 7.20 -8.41 -10.64
CA LYS A 119 6.29 -7.52 -11.35
C LYS A 119 5.02 -7.26 -10.56
N ALA A 120 4.58 -6.01 -10.53
CA ALA A 120 3.22 -5.64 -10.10
C ALA A 120 2.33 -5.40 -11.33
N VAL A 121 1.17 -6.05 -11.38
CA VAL A 121 0.22 -5.94 -12.49
C VAL A 121 -1.12 -5.39 -11.99
N GLY A 122 -1.63 -4.34 -12.63
CA GLY A 122 -2.97 -3.80 -12.41
C GLY A 122 -3.30 -2.72 -13.44
N SER A 123 -4.28 -1.85 -13.24
CA SER A 123 -5.46 -2.20 -12.44
C SER A 123 -6.08 -3.53 -12.90
N LEU A 124 -6.91 -4.14 -12.06
CA LEU A 124 -7.50 -5.46 -12.30
C LEU A 124 -8.98 -5.29 -12.65
N PRO A 125 -9.33 -5.05 -13.93
CA PRO A 125 -10.70 -4.76 -14.34
C PRO A 125 -11.66 -5.91 -14.03
N ASP A 126 -11.16 -7.14 -13.93
CA ASP A 126 -11.97 -8.30 -13.55
C ASP A 126 -12.52 -8.23 -12.12
N LEU A 127 -11.89 -7.44 -11.23
CA LEU A 127 -12.40 -7.17 -9.88
C LEU A 127 -13.46 -6.07 -9.86
N THR A 128 -13.46 -5.19 -10.87
CA THR A 128 -14.25 -3.95 -10.95
C THR A 128 -15.24 -4.01 -12.11
N ASN A 129 -15.88 -5.15 -12.36
CA ASN A 129 -16.90 -5.31 -13.42
C ASN A 129 -16.43 -4.83 -14.81
N GLN A 130 -15.17 -5.08 -15.16
CA GLN A 130 -14.51 -4.66 -16.40
C GLN A 130 -14.20 -3.16 -16.52
N TYR A 131 -14.41 -2.36 -15.47
CA TYR A 131 -13.97 -0.97 -15.44
C TYR A 131 -12.48 -0.88 -15.14
N TYR A 132 -11.71 -0.26 -16.03
CA TYR A 132 -10.35 0.15 -15.72
C TYR A 132 -10.35 1.29 -14.69
N TYR A 133 -9.22 1.47 -14.01
CA TYR A 133 -9.04 2.59 -13.09
C TYR A 133 -9.17 3.94 -13.80
N ASP A 134 -10.09 4.75 -13.32
CA ASP A 134 -10.38 6.12 -13.78
C ASP A 134 -10.38 7.15 -12.62
N GLY A 135 -10.16 6.67 -11.38
CA GLY A 135 -10.19 7.49 -10.17
C GLY A 135 -11.58 7.77 -9.59
N THR A 136 -12.64 7.36 -10.29
CA THR A 136 -14.03 7.59 -9.86
C THR A 136 -14.55 6.45 -8.97
N ALA A 137 -15.73 6.66 -8.37
CA ALA A 137 -16.41 5.60 -7.62
C ALA A 137 -16.68 4.32 -8.43
N ALA A 138 -16.78 4.42 -9.78
CA ALA A 138 -17.10 3.29 -10.63
C ALA A 138 -15.97 2.25 -10.72
N SER A 139 -14.71 2.67 -10.54
CA SER A 139 -13.55 1.78 -10.50
C SER A 139 -13.17 1.32 -9.09
N LYS A 140 -14.04 1.55 -8.10
CA LYS A 140 -13.90 1.04 -6.72
C LYS A 140 -14.69 -0.24 -6.51
N THR A 141 -14.18 -1.12 -5.66
CA THR A 141 -14.89 -2.35 -5.26
C THR A 141 -14.41 -2.85 -3.90
N PHE A 142 -15.06 -3.88 -3.39
CA PHE A 142 -14.58 -4.67 -2.26
C PHE A 142 -14.12 -6.04 -2.76
N ALA A 143 -12.81 -6.19 -2.95
CA ALA A 143 -12.21 -7.42 -3.43
C ALA A 143 -12.14 -8.46 -2.30
N THR A 144 -12.58 -9.68 -2.59
CA THR A 144 -12.43 -10.81 -1.66
C THR A 144 -10.98 -11.29 -1.67
N LEU A 145 -10.36 -11.31 -0.50
CA LEU A 145 -9.05 -11.91 -0.28
C LEU A 145 -9.18 -13.23 0.46
N THR A 146 -8.40 -14.23 0.04
CA THR A 146 -8.24 -15.52 0.73
C THR A 146 -6.89 -15.57 1.44
N PHE A 147 -6.91 -15.89 2.73
CA PHE A 147 -5.72 -16.03 3.57
C PHE A 147 -5.25 -17.49 3.67
N PRO A 148 -4.00 -17.77 4.11
CA PRO A 148 -3.44 -19.13 4.18
C PRO A 148 -4.23 -20.14 5.04
N ASN A 149 -5.03 -19.66 5.99
CA ASN A 149 -5.94 -20.48 6.80
C ASN A 149 -7.30 -20.72 6.12
N ASN A 150 -7.43 -20.43 4.83
CA ASN A 150 -8.65 -20.48 4.03
C ASN A 150 -9.78 -19.55 4.47
N THR A 151 -9.54 -18.62 5.41
CA THR A 151 -10.54 -17.59 5.72
C THR A 151 -10.57 -16.55 4.61
N GLN A 152 -11.75 -16.00 4.36
CA GLN A 152 -11.96 -14.96 3.37
C GLN A 152 -12.51 -13.69 4.03
N SER A 153 -11.96 -12.55 3.61
CA SER A 153 -12.46 -11.23 4.01
C SER A 153 -12.44 -10.29 2.80
N LYS A 154 -13.33 -9.30 2.80
CA LYS A 154 -13.41 -8.30 1.73
C LYS A 154 -12.67 -7.04 2.12
N PHE A 155 -11.94 -6.46 1.17
CA PHE A 155 -11.15 -5.25 1.37
C PHE A 155 -11.41 -4.24 0.25
N TYR A 156 -11.32 -2.96 0.59
CA TYR A 156 -11.40 -1.89 -0.39
C TYR A 156 -10.30 -2.04 -1.45
N TYR A 157 -10.69 -1.99 -2.71
CA TYR A 157 -9.82 -2.03 -3.88
C TYR A 157 -10.09 -0.84 -4.79
N HIS A 158 -9.02 -0.17 -5.22
CA HIS A 158 -9.06 0.92 -6.19
C HIS A 158 -7.72 0.99 -6.93
N GLY A 159 -7.60 0.28 -8.05
CA GLY A 159 -6.42 0.32 -8.94
C GLY A 159 -5.16 -0.42 -8.45
N GLY A 160 -5.19 -1.10 -7.31
CA GLY A 160 -3.98 -1.73 -6.77
C GLY A 160 -3.52 -3.00 -7.52
N PRO A 161 -2.29 -3.47 -7.28
CA PRO A 161 -1.70 -4.58 -8.02
C PRO A 161 -2.11 -5.97 -7.54
N MET A 162 -1.87 -6.96 -8.39
CA MET A 162 -1.40 -8.29 -8.00
C MET A 162 0.12 -8.41 -8.23
N PHE A 163 0.75 -9.41 -7.62
CA PHE A 163 2.21 -9.59 -7.66
C PHE A 163 2.62 -10.90 -8.35
N LEU A 164 3.67 -10.82 -9.16
CA LEU A 164 4.31 -11.95 -9.84
C LEU A 164 5.80 -11.95 -9.47
N SER A 165 6.26 -12.98 -8.76
CA SER A 165 7.67 -13.11 -8.39
C SER A 165 8.50 -13.63 -9.56
N GLU A 166 9.73 -13.14 -9.71
CA GLU A 166 10.70 -13.66 -10.69
C GLU A 166 11.63 -14.75 -10.09
N VAL A 167 11.53 -15.03 -8.78
CA VAL A 167 12.35 -16.00 -8.06
C VAL A 167 11.49 -16.98 -7.30
N GLU A 168 11.86 -18.27 -7.34
CA GLU A 168 11.14 -19.33 -6.63
C GLU A 168 11.31 -19.24 -5.09
N ASP A 169 12.32 -18.52 -4.62
CA ASP A 169 12.67 -18.46 -3.19
C ASP A 169 12.19 -17.18 -2.48
N ALA A 170 11.13 -17.37 -1.68
CA ALA A 170 10.79 -16.71 -0.43
C ALA A 170 10.20 -15.28 -0.43
N GLU A 171 9.20 -15.03 -1.27
CA GLU A 171 8.14 -14.05 -0.96
C GLU A 171 6.94 -14.79 -0.36
N THR A 172 6.62 -14.52 0.91
CA THR A 172 5.44 -15.12 1.52
C THR A 172 4.22 -14.36 1.03
N VAL A 173 3.41 -15.02 0.20
CA VAL A 173 2.07 -14.57 -0.12
C VAL A 173 1.24 -14.54 1.17
N VAL A 174 0.76 -13.36 1.54
CA VAL A 174 -0.03 -13.13 2.76
C VAL A 174 -1.51 -13.34 2.48
N ALA A 175 -1.96 -12.96 1.27
CA ALA A 175 -3.33 -13.15 0.81
C ALA A 175 -3.39 -13.11 -0.71
N CYS A 176 -4.38 -13.79 -1.29
CA CYS A 176 -4.64 -13.82 -2.72
C CYS A 176 -6.02 -13.24 -3.06
N TYR A 177 -6.14 -12.61 -4.23
CA TYR A 177 -7.42 -12.47 -4.93
C TYR A 177 -7.91 -13.85 -5.43
N SER A 178 -9.00 -13.86 -6.19
CA SER A 178 -9.48 -15.06 -6.89
C SER A 178 -8.38 -15.68 -7.79
N ALA A 179 -8.53 -16.98 -8.06
CA ALA A 179 -7.58 -17.78 -8.86
C ALA A 179 -6.13 -17.76 -8.35
N ASN A 180 -5.94 -17.64 -7.02
CA ASN A 180 -4.64 -17.64 -6.36
C ASN A 180 -3.69 -16.50 -6.80
N ARG A 181 -4.22 -15.40 -7.34
CA ARG A 181 -3.42 -14.22 -7.72
C ARG A 181 -2.94 -13.49 -6.46
N PRO A 182 -1.62 -13.38 -6.18
CA PRO A 182 -1.13 -12.75 -4.95
C PRO A 182 -1.55 -11.29 -4.84
N ALA A 183 -2.29 -10.95 -3.77
CA ALA A 183 -2.82 -9.61 -3.51
C ALA A 183 -2.01 -8.85 -2.45
N ILE A 184 -1.38 -9.59 -1.54
CA ILE A 184 -0.49 -9.05 -0.52
C ILE A 184 0.72 -9.97 -0.41
N VAL A 185 1.91 -9.41 -0.52
CA VAL A 185 3.18 -10.15 -0.44
C VAL A 185 4.07 -9.53 0.62
N CYS A 186 4.91 -10.34 1.25
CA CYS A 186 5.96 -9.84 2.15
C CYS A 186 7.24 -10.64 1.99
N GLY A 187 8.37 -9.99 2.25
CA GLY A 187 9.69 -10.58 2.08
C GLY A 187 10.75 -9.89 2.94
N SER A 188 12.01 -10.18 2.63
CA SER A 188 13.15 -9.56 3.30
C SER A 188 14.01 -8.84 2.26
N TYR A 189 14.63 -7.73 2.66
CA TYR A 189 15.66 -7.06 1.90
C TYR A 189 16.79 -6.73 2.87
N GLY A 190 17.93 -7.42 2.74
CA GLY A 190 18.96 -7.44 3.79
C GLY A 190 18.40 -7.93 5.13
N LYS A 191 18.63 -7.16 6.20
CA LYS A 191 18.15 -7.47 7.56
C LYS A 191 16.69 -7.05 7.79
N GLY A 192 16.14 -6.17 6.95
CA GLY A 192 14.80 -5.65 7.11
C GLY A 192 13.73 -6.49 6.44
N LYS A 193 12.52 -5.91 6.42
CA LYS A 193 11.33 -6.54 5.84
C LYS A 193 10.64 -5.57 4.90
N PHE A 194 9.83 -6.12 4.01
CA PHE A 194 8.84 -5.35 3.28
C PHE A 194 7.49 -6.08 3.27
N LEU A 195 6.40 -5.34 3.16
CA LEU A 195 5.06 -5.83 2.89
C LEU A 195 4.40 -4.92 1.86
N LEU A 196 3.88 -5.50 0.78
CA LEU A 196 3.24 -4.79 -0.31
C LEU A 196 1.79 -5.25 -0.41
N SER A 197 0.85 -4.30 -0.50
CA SER A 197 -0.59 -4.57 -0.55
C SER A 197 -1.23 -3.97 -1.78
N GLY A 198 -2.01 -4.79 -2.49
CA GLY A 198 -2.88 -4.36 -3.58
C GLY A 198 -4.23 -3.81 -3.13
N VAL A 199 -4.61 -4.01 -1.86
CA VAL A 199 -5.85 -3.49 -1.28
C VAL A 199 -5.55 -2.41 -0.24
N HIS A 200 -6.54 -1.56 0.03
CA HIS A 200 -6.42 -0.50 1.03
C HIS A 200 -7.03 -0.94 2.37
N PHE A 201 -6.26 -1.68 3.16
CA PHE A 201 -6.67 -2.14 4.49
C PHE A 201 -6.54 -1.07 5.58
N GLU A 202 -5.89 0.05 5.25
CA GLU A 202 -5.62 1.18 6.13
C GLU A 202 -6.81 2.10 6.35
N LEU A 203 -7.77 2.12 5.40
CA LEU A 203 -8.85 3.11 5.39
C LEU A 203 -9.69 3.04 6.67
N GLN A 204 -9.94 4.22 7.25
CA GLN A 204 -10.77 4.36 8.44
C GLN A 204 -12.12 4.97 8.05
N PRO A 205 -13.26 4.42 8.54
CA PRO A 205 -14.58 4.90 8.18
C PRO A 205 -14.76 6.40 8.40
N GLU A 206 -14.32 6.91 9.56
CA GLU A 206 -14.50 8.31 9.95
C GLU A 206 -13.71 9.26 9.03
N ILE A 207 -12.54 8.82 8.58
CA ILE A 207 -11.71 9.56 7.64
C ILE A 207 -12.32 9.52 6.24
N TYR A 208 -12.79 8.35 5.79
CA TYR A 208 -13.45 8.23 4.49
C TYR A 208 -14.72 9.09 4.40
N GLU A 209 -15.52 9.12 5.47
CA GLU A 209 -16.69 9.99 5.54
C GLU A 209 -16.31 11.47 5.41
N GLN A 210 -15.28 11.89 6.14
CA GLN A 210 -14.83 13.27 6.15
C GLN A 210 -14.28 13.73 4.79
N TYR A 211 -13.44 12.90 4.14
CA TYR A 211 -12.70 13.29 2.94
C TYR A 211 -13.40 12.95 1.63
N ILE A 212 -14.31 11.97 1.63
CA ILE A 212 -14.95 11.48 0.39
C ILE A 212 -16.45 11.76 0.43
N ILE A 213 -17.17 11.26 1.43
CA ILE A 213 -18.64 11.34 1.45
C ILE A 213 -19.12 12.80 1.50
N ARG A 214 -18.53 13.62 2.37
CA ARG A 214 -18.93 15.03 2.52
C ARG A 214 -18.61 15.89 1.31
N ASP A 215 -17.58 15.52 0.55
CA ASP A 215 -17.11 16.28 -0.61
C ASP A 215 -17.74 15.78 -1.94
N THR A 216 -18.45 14.65 -1.92
CA THR A 216 -19.13 14.09 -3.10
C THR A 216 -20.49 14.74 -3.30
N LEU A 217 -20.57 15.72 -4.22
CA LEU A 217 -21.79 16.50 -4.47
C LEU A 217 -22.74 15.87 -5.51
N HIS A 218 -22.20 15.08 -6.45
CA HIS A 218 -22.99 14.47 -7.51
C HIS A 218 -23.73 13.24 -6.98
N LEU A 219 -25.07 13.26 -7.07
CA LEU A 219 -25.93 12.24 -6.46
C LEU A 219 -25.60 10.80 -6.89
N SER A 220 -25.30 10.57 -8.17
CA SER A 220 -24.96 9.23 -8.68
C SER A 220 -23.67 8.69 -8.09
N GLU A 221 -22.67 9.55 -7.94
CA GLU A 221 -21.39 9.20 -7.34
C GLU A 221 -21.53 9.03 -5.83
N TYR A 222 -22.26 9.93 -5.18
CA TYR A 222 -22.57 9.87 -3.75
C TYR A 222 -23.21 8.53 -3.36
N ILE A 223 -24.15 8.01 -4.16
CA ILE A 223 -24.78 6.70 -3.89
C ILE A 223 -23.75 5.56 -3.91
N LEU A 224 -22.84 5.57 -4.89
CA LEU A 224 -21.76 4.59 -4.99
C LEU A 224 -20.80 4.70 -3.80
N GLU A 225 -20.37 5.92 -3.49
CA GLU A 225 -19.48 6.21 -2.37
C GLU A 225 -20.09 5.82 -1.02
N GLN A 226 -21.38 6.07 -0.83
CA GLN A 226 -22.11 5.67 0.38
C GLN A 226 -22.15 4.14 0.54
N SER A 227 -22.29 3.39 -0.57
CA SER A 227 -22.22 1.93 -0.57
C SER A 227 -20.82 1.44 -0.18
N ILE A 228 -19.77 2.06 -0.72
CA ILE A 228 -18.37 1.79 -0.36
C ILE A 228 -18.09 2.09 1.11
N TYR A 229 -18.48 3.27 1.60
CA TYR A 229 -18.34 3.65 3.01
C TYR A 229 -19.02 2.67 3.96
N ASN A 230 -20.22 2.18 3.61
CA ASN A 230 -20.91 1.17 4.40
C ASN A 230 -20.13 -0.15 4.50
N GLN A 231 -19.40 -0.53 3.45
CA GLN A 231 -18.52 -1.70 3.48
C GLN A 231 -17.22 -1.44 4.24
N ILE A 232 -16.64 -0.22 4.18
CA ILE A 232 -15.46 0.16 4.97
C ILE A 232 -15.73 -0.02 6.47
N LYS A 233 -16.93 0.35 6.94
CA LYS A 233 -17.36 0.12 8.35
C LYS A 233 -17.35 -1.35 8.79
N GLN A 234 -17.42 -2.29 7.84
CA GLN A 234 -17.44 -3.73 8.11
C GLN A 234 -16.10 -4.39 7.77
N MET A 235 -15.10 -3.63 7.31
CA MET A 235 -13.82 -4.16 6.88
C MET A 235 -12.99 -4.62 8.10
N ASP A 236 -12.70 -5.92 8.16
CA ASP A 236 -11.81 -6.49 9.19
C ASP A 236 -10.38 -6.64 8.67
N SER A 237 -9.50 -5.70 9.06
CA SER A 237 -8.08 -5.70 8.72
C SER A 237 -7.18 -6.31 9.81
N ASN A 238 -7.73 -6.94 10.84
CA ASN A 238 -6.98 -7.47 11.98
C ASN A 238 -5.89 -8.46 11.58
N TYR A 239 -6.16 -9.33 10.60
CA TYR A 239 -5.17 -10.30 10.13
C TYR A 239 -3.91 -9.60 9.58
N ILE A 240 -4.11 -8.56 8.76
CA ILE A 240 -3.03 -7.81 8.11
C ILE A 240 -2.25 -7.03 9.15
N TRP A 241 -2.92 -6.33 10.08
CA TRP A 241 -2.24 -5.60 11.15
C TRP A 241 -1.46 -6.51 12.10
N LYS A 242 -1.98 -7.70 12.44
CA LYS A 242 -1.23 -8.71 13.20
C LYS A 242 -0.01 -9.21 12.45
N LYS A 243 -0.10 -9.38 11.13
CA LYS A 243 1.05 -9.74 10.28
C LYS A 243 2.11 -8.63 10.27
N ILE A 244 1.70 -7.37 10.12
CA ILE A 244 2.58 -6.19 10.19
C ILE A 244 3.31 -6.12 11.53
N ARG A 245 2.59 -6.28 12.65
CA ARG A 245 3.20 -6.33 13.99
C ARG A 245 4.25 -7.43 14.12
N ARG A 246 3.94 -8.65 13.68
CA ARG A 246 4.89 -9.77 13.68
C ARG A 246 6.14 -9.51 12.83
N LEU A 247 6.01 -8.76 11.73
CA LEU A 247 7.16 -8.38 10.89
C LEU A 247 8.00 -7.29 11.58
N LEU A 248 7.37 -6.31 12.22
CA LEU A 248 8.02 -5.28 13.05
C LEU A 248 8.83 -5.88 14.20
N ASP A 249 8.24 -6.84 14.93
CA ASP A 249 8.92 -7.48 16.06
C ASP A 249 10.18 -8.24 15.61
N LYS A 250 10.16 -8.83 14.41
CA LYS A 250 11.31 -9.55 13.83
C LYS A 250 12.46 -8.64 13.42
N VAL A 251 12.19 -7.41 13.02
CA VAL A 251 13.27 -6.46 12.69
C VAL A 251 13.80 -5.72 13.91
N SER A 252 12.99 -5.62 14.97
CA SER A 252 13.38 -4.94 16.23
C SER A 252 14.28 -5.79 17.13
N THR A 253 14.48 -7.07 16.81
CA THR A 253 15.25 -8.05 17.58
C THR A 253 16.65 -8.32 17.01
N ILE A 254 17.04 -7.60 15.94
CA ILE A 254 18.31 -7.73 15.21
C ILE A 254 19.15 -6.47 15.46
#